data_AF-A0A0Q3HNH5-F1
#
_entry.id   AF-A0A0Q3HNH5-F1
#
_cell.length_a   1.000
_cell.length_b   1.000
_cell.length_c   1.000
_cell.angle_alpha   90.00
_cell.angle_beta   90.00
_cell.angle_gamma   90.00
#
_symmetry.space_group_name_H-M   'P 1'
#
loop_
_entity.id
_entity.type
_entity.pdbx_description
1 polymer ?
#
loop_
_entity_poly.entity_id
_entity_poly.type
_entity_poly.pdbx_seq_one_letter_code
_entity_poly.pdbx_strand_id
1 'polypeptide(L)'
;MDPSERPAVVMDNGTGYSKLGFSGNSEPSFTIPTIVAVNESFLDQSEQCSSANWLAQYNAGVMADLDFFIGDEAVSHLRSSGLYSLRTPIRHGQVTDWDTMERFWQQSIFNYLRCNPEEHYFLLTDSPVSTPESRECMGEIMFETFNVPGLYISVQSVLSLSAGYAYLRSLSEEEADSESDMTGVVVDIGEGAPHIVPVVNGYVIGSSIKSFPHSGSDVTQFVLQLLQERGELLPPDDALDIARRVKETYCYTSSDIVKEFKKHDSKPSKYIKQWSAVKPKTGVPYTIDIGYERFLGPEV
;
A
#
# COMPACT_ATOMS: atom_id res chain seq x y z
N MET A 1 11.82 16.71 -25.41
CA MET A 1 12.16 17.84 -24.52
C MET A 1 13.18 17.35 -23.52
N ASP A 2 13.94 18.23 -22.86
CA ASP A 2 14.89 17.81 -21.83
C ASP A 2 14.11 17.28 -20.59
N PRO A 3 14.34 16.04 -20.13
CA PRO A 3 13.67 15.49 -18.94
C PRO A 3 13.86 16.33 -17.67
N SER A 4 14.92 17.13 -17.59
CA SER A 4 15.20 18.01 -16.44
C SER A 4 14.23 19.19 -16.31
N GLU A 5 13.49 19.53 -17.37
CA GLU A 5 12.49 20.61 -17.37
C GLU A 5 11.11 20.13 -16.86
N ARG A 6 10.95 18.83 -16.59
CA ARG A 6 9.70 18.23 -16.12
C ARG A 6 9.81 17.77 -14.67
N PRO A 7 8.69 17.80 -13.91
CA PRO A 7 8.71 17.27 -12.55
C PRO A 7 8.98 15.76 -12.60
N ALA A 8 9.82 15.28 -11.68
CA ALA A 8 10.08 13.86 -11.52
C ALA A 8 8.82 13.13 -11.05
N VAL A 9 8.67 11.88 -11.46
CA VAL A 9 7.63 10.98 -10.95
C VAL A 9 8.11 10.40 -9.63
N VAL A 10 7.25 10.40 -8.62
CA VAL A 10 7.51 9.86 -7.28
C VAL A 10 6.52 8.74 -7.03
N MET A 11 7.02 7.53 -6.74
CA MET A 11 6.20 6.35 -6.46
C MET A 11 6.68 5.66 -5.18
N ASP A 12 5.86 5.75 -4.13
CA ASP A 12 6.00 4.95 -2.91
C ASP A 12 5.15 3.69 -3.02
N ASN A 13 5.79 2.53 -3.22
CA ASN A 13 5.12 1.25 -3.42
C ASN A 13 5.02 0.48 -2.09
N GLY A 14 3.94 0.71 -1.33
CA GLY A 14 3.70 0.01 -0.07
C GLY A 14 3.01 -1.34 -0.25
N THR A 15 3.12 -2.22 0.75
CA THR A 15 2.45 -3.55 0.76
C THR A 15 0.93 -3.45 0.63
N GLY A 16 0.30 -2.49 1.32
CA GLY A 16 -1.15 -2.26 1.22
C GLY A 16 -1.53 -1.26 0.13
N TYR A 17 -0.83 -0.12 0.10
CA TYR A 17 -1.17 1.01 -0.77
C TYR A 17 0.08 1.63 -1.40
N SER A 18 -0.03 1.94 -2.68
CA SER A 18 0.95 2.69 -3.45
C SER A 18 0.52 4.15 -3.59
N LYS A 19 1.46 5.06 -3.39
CA LYS A 19 1.24 6.52 -3.49
C LYS A 19 2.06 7.03 -4.66
N LEU A 20 1.38 7.67 -5.60
CA LEU A 20 1.92 8.04 -6.90
C LEU A 20 1.71 9.53 -7.11
N GLY A 21 2.69 10.23 -7.65
CA GLY A 21 2.55 11.63 -7.97
C GLY A 21 3.76 12.23 -8.65
N PHE A 22 3.76 13.56 -8.72
CA PHE A 22 4.85 14.35 -9.28
C PHE A 22 5.56 15.14 -8.18
N SER A 23 6.87 15.28 -8.30
CA SER A 23 7.70 16.06 -7.40
C SER A 23 7.22 17.51 -7.32
N GLY A 24 7.28 18.10 -6.13
CA GLY A 24 6.85 19.49 -5.87
C GLY A 24 5.42 19.61 -5.34
N ASN A 25 4.60 18.58 -5.46
CA ASN A 25 3.29 18.53 -4.81
C ASN A 25 3.44 18.21 -3.31
N SER A 26 2.53 18.74 -2.49
CA SER A 26 2.48 18.49 -1.04
C SER A 26 1.89 17.12 -0.69
N GLU A 27 1.04 16.59 -1.55
CA GLU A 27 0.35 15.30 -1.37
C GLU A 27 0.50 14.46 -2.65
N PRO A 28 0.47 13.12 -2.54
CA PRO A 28 0.47 12.27 -3.72
C PRO A 28 -0.79 12.52 -4.56
N SER A 29 -0.65 12.45 -5.88
CA SER A 29 -1.78 12.61 -6.80
C SER A 29 -2.77 11.44 -6.70
N PHE A 30 -2.26 10.24 -6.41
CA PHE A 30 -3.06 9.04 -6.24
C PHE A 30 -2.55 8.22 -5.06
N THR A 31 -3.49 7.63 -4.30
CA THR A 31 -3.21 6.58 -3.32
C THR A 31 -4.13 5.42 -3.65
N ILE A 32 -3.56 4.31 -4.12
CA ILE A 32 -4.32 3.16 -4.62
C ILE A 32 -3.87 1.87 -3.94
N PRO A 33 -4.76 0.88 -3.76
CA PRO A 33 -4.37 -0.44 -3.27
C PRO A 33 -3.30 -1.08 -4.16
N THR A 34 -2.24 -1.63 -3.56
CA THR A 34 -1.16 -2.31 -4.30
C THR A 34 -1.57 -3.74 -4.66
N ILE A 35 -2.56 -3.85 -5.52
CA ILE A 35 -3.13 -5.13 -5.97
C ILE A 35 -3.34 -5.11 -7.47
N VAL A 36 -3.30 -6.30 -8.07
CA VAL A 36 -3.59 -6.53 -9.48
C VAL A 36 -4.64 -7.62 -9.60
N ALA A 37 -5.74 -7.36 -10.31
CA ALA A 37 -6.70 -8.37 -10.71
C ALA A 37 -6.28 -8.92 -12.06
N VAL A 38 -5.99 -10.22 -12.13
CA VAL A 38 -5.55 -10.90 -13.36
C VAL A 38 -6.64 -11.86 -13.79
N ASN A 39 -6.96 -11.88 -15.08
CA ASN A 39 -7.91 -12.85 -15.63
C ASN A 39 -7.22 -14.21 -15.85
N GLU A 40 -7.53 -15.19 -15.00
CA GLU A 40 -6.89 -16.52 -15.07
C GLU A 40 -7.45 -17.40 -16.19
N SER A 41 -8.59 -17.03 -16.78
CA SER A 41 -9.24 -17.82 -17.84
C SER A 41 -8.41 -17.96 -19.13
N PHE A 42 -7.39 -17.12 -19.30
CA PHE A 42 -6.45 -17.19 -20.41
C PHE A 42 -5.13 -17.92 -20.07
N LEU A 43 -4.79 -18.07 -18.79
CA LEU A 43 -3.57 -18.76 -18.35
C LEU A 43 -3.73 -20.29 -18.52
N ASP A 44 -4.90 -20.84 -18.18
CA ASP A 44 -5.21 -22.27 -18.30
C ASP A 44 -5.39 -22.77 -19.74
N GLN A 45 -5.61 -21.87 -20.70
CA GLN A 45 -5.71 -22.24 -22.13
C GLN A 45 -4.36 -22.53 -22.77
N SER A 46 -3.25 -22.18 -22.10
CA SER A 46 -1.90 -22.44 -22.59
C SER A 46 -1.52 -23.94 -22.55
N GLU A 47 -2.14 -24.73 -21.67
CA GLU A 47 -1.77 -26.15 -21.47
C GLU A 47 -2.63 -27.17 -22.23
N GLN A 48 -3.79 -26.80 -22.78
CA GLN A 48 -4.78 -27.77 -23.30
C GLN A 48 -5.05 -27.76 -24.81
N CYS A 49 -4.29 -27.02 -25.63
CA CYS A 49 -4.48 -27.03 -27.08
C CYS A 49 -3.21 -27.43 -27.85
N SER A 50 -3.38 -28.38 -28.76
CA SER A 50 -2.33 -28.91 -29.64
C SER A 50 -1.68 -27.80 -30.48
N SER A 51 -0.42 -28.05 -30.85
CA SER A 51 0.54 -27.19 -31.58
C SER A 51 0.10 -26.65 -32.95
N ALA A 52 -1.19 -26.73 -33.29
CA ALA A 52 -1.74 -26.37 -34.60
C ALA A 52 -2.25 -24.92 -34.70
N ASN A 53 -2.22 -24.12 -33.63
CA ASN A 53 -2.82 -22.77 -33.65
C ASN A 53 -2.01 -21.69 -32.90
N TRP A 54 -0.72 -21.57 -33.22
CA TRP A 54 0.21 -20.61 -32.58
C TRP A 54 -0.25 -19.14 -32.68
N LEU A 55 -0.90 -18.74 -33.77
CA LEU A 55 -1.49 -17.39 -33.93
C LEU A 55 -2.63 -17.12 -32.95
N ALA A 56 -3.45 -18.13 -32.65
CA ALA A 56 -4.52 -18.00 -31.66
C ALA A 56 -3.97 -17.97 -30.24
N GLN A 57 -2.92 -18.75 -29.94
CA GLN A 57 -2.20 -18.69 -28.66
C GLN A 57 -1.48 -17.35 -28.47
N TYR A 58 -0.82 -16.83 -29.49
CA TYR A 58 -0.16 -15.52 -29.44
C TYR A 58 -1.19 -14.42 -29.20
N ASN A 59 -2.28 -14.39 -29.97
CA ASN A 59 -3.33 -13.38 -29.78
C ASN A 59 -4.04 -13.52 -28.43
N ALA A 60 -4.31 -14.75 -27.95
CA ALA A 60 -4.89 -14.97 -26.63
C ALA A 60 -3.92 -14.57 -25.50
N GLY A 61 -2.63 -14.86 -25.63
CA GLY A 61 -1.59 -14.45 -24.69
C GLY A 61 -1.42 -12.93 -24.63
N VAL A 62 -1.40 -12.25 -25.79
CA VAL A 62 -1.34 -10.78 -25.86
C VAL A 62 -2.59 -10.13 -25.26
N MET A 63 -3.77 -10.70 -25.48
CA MET A 63 -5.01 -10.20 -24.84
C MET A 63 -5.01 -10.47 -23.32
N ALA A 64 -4.53 -11.63 -22.88
CA ALA A 64 -4.42 -11.99 -21.47
C ALA A 64 -3.47 -11.09 -20.69
N ASP A 65 -2.36 -10.71 -21.32
CA ASP A 65 -1.34 -9.85 -20.73
C ASP A 65 -1.82 -8.39 -20.60
N LEU A 66 -2.84 -8.01 -21.36
CA LEU A 66 -3.48 -6.68 -21.29
C LEU A 66 -4.79 -6.67 -20.48
N ASP A 67 -5.39 -7.84 -20.19
CA ASP A 67 -6.65 -7.98 -19.46
C ASP A 67 -6.43 -8.08 -17.95
N PHE A 68 -5.93 -6.99 -17.38
CA PHE A 68 -5.74 -6.85 -15.94
C PHE A 68 -6.14 -5.45 -15.45
N PHE A 69 -6.51 -5.38 -14.18
CA PHE A 69 -6.88 -4.13 -13.50
C PHE A 69 -6.03 -3.96 -12.25
N ILE A 70 -5.85 -2.71 -11.79
CA ILE A 70 -5.09 -2.42 -10.57
C ILE A 70 -5.91 -1.55 -9.60
N GLY A 71 -5.52 -1.52 -8.34
CA GLY A 71 -6.12 -0.63 -7.35
C GLY A 71 -7.61 -0.91 -7.09
N ASP A 72 -8.41 0.15 -6.99
CA ASP A 72 -9.85 0.03 -6.68
C ASP A 72 -10.65 -0.65 -7.81
N GLU A 73 -10.19 -0.53 -9.06
CA GLU A 73 -10.77 -1.23 -10.20
C GLU A 73 -10.59 -2.74 -10.07
N ALA A 74 -9.41 -3.19 -9.63
CA ALA A 74 -9.14 -4.61 -9.36
C ALA A 74 -10.12 -5.19 -8.31
N VAL A 75 -10.36 -4.46 -7.21
CA VAL A 75 -11.35 -4.87 -6.19
C VAL A 75 -12.76 -4.94 -6.80
N SER A 76 -13.13 -3.97 -7.62
CA SER A 76 -14.45 -3.87 -8.23
C SER A 76 -14.71 -5.00 -9.23
N HIS A 77 -13.71 -5.35 -10.04
CA HIS A 77 -13.78 -6.45 -10.99
C HIS A 77 -13.84 -7.81 -10.30
N LEU A 78 -13.09 -8.02 -9.20
CA LEU A 78 -13.23 -9.21 -8.37
C LEU A 78 -14.66 -9.37 -7.83
N ARG A 79 -15.29 -8.28 -7.38
CA ARG A 79 -16.64 -8.32 -6.79
C ARG A 79 -17.74 -8.60 -7.83
N SER A 80 -17.54 -8.14 -9.06
CA SER A 80 -18.54 -8.23 -10.14
C SER A 80 -18.36 -9.46 -11.03
N SER A 81 -17.13 -10.00 -11.12
CA SER A 81 -16.79 -11.11 -12.01
C SER A 81 -15.96 -12.16 -11.27
N GLY A 82 -16.41 -13.41 -11.31
CA GLY A 82 -15.67 -14.55 -10.74
C GLY A 82 -14.50 -15.02 -11.61
N LEU A 83 -14.13 -14.27 -12.66
CA LEU A 83 -13.06 -14.63 -13.61
C LEU A 83 -11.68 -14.09 -13.21
N TYR A 84 -11.64 -13.12 -12.31
CA TYR A 84 -10.40 -12.45 -11.90
C TYR A 84 -9.92 -12.97 -10.54
N SER A 85 -8.62 -13.18 -10.42
CA SER A 85 -7.96 -13.43 -9.13
C SER A 85 -7.13 -12.20 -8.72
N LEU A 86 -7.10 -11.90 -7.42
CA LEU A 86 -6.25 -10.83 -6.90
C LEU A 86 -4.85 -11.34 -6.60
N ARG A 87 -3.84 -10.61 -7.09
CA ARG A 87 -2.44 -10.78 -6.76
C ARG A 87 -1.89 -9.54 -6.06
N THR A 88 -1.07 -9.77 -5.05
CA THR A 88 -0.33 -8.75 -4.31
C THR A 88 1.15 -8.88 -4.68
N PRO A 89 1.72 -7.96 -5.48
CA PRO A 89 3.11 -8.05 -5.90
C PRO A 89 4.10 -7.83 -4.76
N ILE A 90 3.67 -7.09 -3.72
CA ILE A 90 4.50 -6.75 -2.55
C ILE A 90 3.97 -7.48 -1.33
N ARG A 91 4.85 -8.18 -0.62
CA ARG A 91 4.57 -8.83 0.67
C ARG A 91 5.65 -8.46 1.67
N HIS A 92 5.24 -8.08 2.88
CA HIS A 92 6.18 -7.65 3.93
C HIS A 92 7.22 -6.63 3.44
N GLY A 93 6.78 -5.64 2.67
CA GLY A 93 7.63 -4.55 2.17
C GLY A 93 8.58 -4.94 1.03
N GLN A 94 8.55 -6.19 0.55
CA GLN A 94 9.42 -6.68 -0.52
C GLN A 94 8.59 -7.12 -1.73
N VAL A 95 9.11 -6.87 -2.93
CA VAL A 95 8.48 -7.37 -4.16
C VAL A 95 8.73 -8.87 -4.25
N THR A 96 7.66 -9.66 -4.35
CA THR A 96 7.70 -11.13 -4.44
C THR A 96 7.28 -11.65 -5.81
N ASP A 97 6.58 -10.83 -6.61
CA ASP A 97 6.10 -11.17 -7.95
C ASP A 97 6.37 -9.97 -8.87
N TRP A 98 7.50 -10.04 -9.60
CA TRP A 98 7.99 -8.95 -10.45
C TRP A 98 7.13 -8.74 -11.70
N ASP A 99 6.62 -9.81 -12.31
CA ASP A 99 5.71 -9.72 -13.46
C ASP A 99 4.44 -8.93 -13.09
N THR A 100 3.87 -9.23 -11.91
CA THR A 100 2.72 -8.50 -11.38
C THR A 100 3.08 -7.06 -11.00
N MET A 101 4.30 -6.82 -10.50
CA MET A 101 4.77 -5.47 -10.17
C MET A 101 4.96 -4.60 -11.42
N GLU A 102 5.51 -5.16 -12.49
CA GLU A 102 5.70 -4.49 -13.77
C GLU A 102 4.35 -4.10 -14.39
N ARG A 103 3.38 -5.02 -14.41
CA ARG A 103 2.00 -4.73 -14.80
C ARG A 103 1.40 -3.61 -13.95
N PHE A 104 1.62 -3.65 -12.64
CA PHE A 104 1.15 -2.61 -11.73
C PHE A 104 1.73 -1.23 -12.08
N TRP A 105 3.04 -1.16 -12.35
CA TRP A 105 3.70 0.07 -12.76
C TRP A 105 3.25 0.57 -14.13
N GLN A 106 3.04 -0.33 -15.09
CA GLN A 106 2.55 0.04 -16.42
C GLN A 106 1.22 0.81 -16.31
N GLN A 107 0.24 0.26 -15.60
CA GLN A 107 -1.04 0.93 -15.38
C GLN A 107 -0.89 2.21 -14.54
N SER A 108 -0.03 2.20 -13.53
CA SER A 108 0.28 3.39 -12.72
C SER A 108 0.83 4.55 -13.56
N ILE A 109 1.74 4.28 -14.49
CA ILE A 109 2.39 5.28 -15.33
C ILE A 109 1.45 5.78 -16.43
N PHE A 110 0.83 4.86 -17.19
CA PHE A 110 0.07 5.22 -18.39
C PHE A 110 -1.38 5.62 -18.10
N ASN A 111 -2.04 5.00 -17.11
CA ASN A 111 -3.46 5.24 -16.85
C ASN A 111 -3.71 6.24 -15.71
N TYR A 112 -2.96 6.13 -14.60
CA TYR A 112 -3.09 7.04 -13.46
C TYR A 112 -2.31 8.34 -13.69
N LEU A 113 -0.98 8.25 -13.80
CA LEU A 113 -0.11 9.43 -13.94
C LEU A 113 -0.18 10.05 -15.35
N ARG A 114 -0.53 9.25 -16.36
CA ARG A 114 -0.70 9.66 -17.77
C ARG A 114 0.50 10.42 -18.30
N CYS A 115 1.69 9.91 -18.00
CA CYS A 115 2.95 10.50 -18.43
C CYS A 115 3.71 9.56 -19.37
N ASN A 116 4.55 10.14 -20.21
CA ASN A 116 5.51 9.38 -21.00
C ASN A 116 6.75 9.11 -20.12
N PRO A 117 7.06 7.85 -19.75
CA PRO A 117 8.18 7.56 -18.85
C PRO A 117 9.54 8.01 -19.40
N GLU A 118 9.72 8.06 -20.73
CA GLU A 118 10.95 8.52 -21.39
C GLU A 118 11.25 10.02 -21.16
N GLU A 119 10.26 10.79 -20.70
CA GLU A 119 10.38 12.23 -20.52
C GLU A 119 10.48 12.66 -19.05
N HIS A 120 10.52 11.73 -18.09
CA HIS A 120 10.52 12.02 -16.66
C HIS A 120 11.57 11.21 -15.91
N TYR A 121 12.29 11.83 -14.98
CA TYR A 121 13.05 11.10 -13.96
C TYR A 121 12.10 10.42 -12.97
N PHE A 122 12.50 9.27 -12.43
CA PHE A 122 11.71 8.52 -11.45
C PHE A 122 12.43 8.43 -10.10
N LEU A 123 11.68 8.67 -9.02
CA LEU A 123 12.04 8.33 -7.66
C LEU A 123 11.14 7.18 -7.20
N LEU A 124 11.74 6.01 -7.02
CA LEU A 124 11.08 4.84 -6.43
C LEU A 124 11.52 4.67 -4.99
N THR A 125 10.61 4.22 -4.13
CA THR A 125 10.96 3.85 -2.76
C THR A 125 11.24 2.37 -2.63
N ASP A 126 12.16 2.03 -1.75
CA ASP A 126 12.55 0.66 -1.45
C ASP A 126 12.59 0.41 0.06
N SER A 127 12.42 -0.86 0.45
CA SER A 127 12.43 -1.28 1.83
C SER A 127 13.83 -1.20 2.44
N PRO A 128 13.97 -0.88 3.75
CA PRO A 128 15.27 -0.84 4.43
C PRO A 128 15.98 -2.20 4.49
N VAL A 129 15.26 -3.30 4.23
CA VAL A 129 15.79 -4.68 4.22
C VAL A 129 15.82 -5.31 2.83
N SER A 130 15.62 -4.52 1.78
CA SER A 130 15.68 -4.98 0.38
C SER A 130 17.09 -5.40 -0.02
N THR A 131 17.19 -6.34 -0.95
CA THR A 131 18.47 -6.86 -1.44
C THR A 131 18.97 -6.07 -2.65
N PRO A 132 20.29 -6.06 -2.92
CA PRO A 132 20.82 -5.46 -4.15
C PRO A 132 20.17 -6.01 -5.42
N GLU A 133 19.91 -7.33 -5.46
CA GLU A 133 19.27 -7.99 -6.61
C GLU A 133 17.85 -7.46 -6.84
N SER A 134 17.10 -7.18 -5.77
CA SER A 134 15.77 -6.57 -5.90
C SER A 134 15.86 -5.18 -6.54
N ARG A 135 16.89 -4.39 -6.19
CA ARG A 135 17.13 -3.08 -6.80
C ARG A 135 17.59 -3.17 -8.25
N GLU A 136 18.35 -4.20 -8.59
CA GLU A 136 18.72 -4.50 -9.98
C GLU A 136 17.48 -4.80 -10.81
N CYS A 137 16.55 -5.64 -10.31
CA CYS A 137 15.27 -5.90 -10.98
C CYS A 137 14.42 -4.62 -11.15
N MET A 138 14.36 -3.75 -10.13
CA MET A 138 13.70 -2.44 -10.28
C MET A 138 14.35 -1.60 -11.39
N GLY A 139 15.68 -1.57 -11.43
CA GLY A 139 16.44 -0.85 -12.44
C GLY A 139 16.20 -1.39 -13.86
N GLU A 140 16.28 -2.71 -14.02
CA GLU A 140 16.05 -3.42 -15.28
C GLU A 140 14.67 -3.08 -15.85
N ILE A 141 13.60 -3.23 -15.08
CA ILE A 141 12.23 -2.92 -15.54
C ILE A 141 12.11 -1.43 -15.92
N MET A 142 12.62 -0.53 -15.09
CA MET A 142 12.48 0.92 -15.34
C MET A 142 13.27 1.39 -16.56
N PHE A 143 14.49 0.88 -16.76
CA PHE A 143 15.33 1.28 -17.89
C PHE A 143 15.04 0.52 -19.18
N GLU A 144 14.81 -0.80 -19.11
CA GLU A 144 14.66 -1.65 -20.30
C GLU A 144 13.21 -1.73 -20.78
N THR A 145 12.23 -1.79 -19.87
CA THR A 145 10.81 -1.80 -20.24
C THR A 145 10.28 -0.37 -20.44
N PHE A 146 10.50 0.51 -19.46
CA PHE A 146 9.91 1.85 -19.47
C PHE A 146 10.80 2.94 -20.06
N ASN A 147 12.05 2.62 -20.43
CA ASN A 147 13.00 3.56 -21.05
C ASN A 147 13.18 4.87 -20.27
N VAL A 148 13.15 4.81 -18.93
CA VAL A 148 13.26 6.05 -18.15
C VAL A 148 14.63 6.71 -18.33
N PRO A 149 14.71 8.05 -18.46
CA PRO A 149 15.97 8.76 -18.63
C PRO A 149 16.85 8.75 -17.37
N GLY A 150 16.29 8.43 -16.21
CA GLY A 150 17.03 8.22 -14.98
C GLY A 150 16.15 7.81 -13.81
N LEU A 151 16.75 7.08 -12.89
CA LEU A 151 16.09 6.44 -11.76
C LEU A 151 16.88 6.71 -10.48
N TYR A 152 16.17 7.07 -9.41
CA TYR A 152 16.69 7.11 -8.06
C TYR A 152 15.86 6.19 -7.16
N ILE A 153 16.50 5.22 -6.53
CA ILE A 153 15.86 4.30 -5.59
C ILE A 153 16.25 4.73 -4.18
N SER A 154 15.28 5.22 -3.41
CA SER A 154 15.49 5.71 -2.06
C SER A 154 14.93 4.76 -1.02
N VAL A 155 15.64 4.60 0.10
CA VAL A 155 15.09 3.85 1.24
C VAL A 155 13.97 4.67 1.90
N GLN A 156 12.81 4.05 2.12
CA GLN A 156 11.61 4.69 2.69
C GLN A 156 11.93 5.47 3.97
N SER A 157 12.65 4.86 4.92
CA SER A 157 12.96 5.48 6.20
C SER A 157 13.77 6.78 6.08
N VAL A 158 14.69 6.86 5.12
CA VAL A 158 15.48 8.08 4.90
C VAL A 158 14.58 9.23 4.41
N LEU A 159 13.61 8.93 3.54
CA LEU A 159 12.62 9.91 3.09
C LEU A 159 11.69 10.34 4.22
N SER A 160 11.23 9.41 5.06
CA SER A 160 10.40 9.73 6.24
C SER A 160 11.14 10.66 7.20
N LEU A 161 12.43 10.41 7.45
CA LEU A 161 13.26 11.28 8.28
C LEU A 161 13.41 12.68 7.65
N SER A 162 13.64 12.74 6.34
CA SER A 162 13.72 14.00 5.59
C SER A 162 12.42 14.81 5.70
N ALA A 163 11.27 14.15 5.58
CA ALA A 163 9.96 14.78 5.73
C ALA A 163 9.76 15.32 7.16
N GLY A 164 10.17 14.56 8.18
CA GLY A 164 10.15 15.00 9.57
C GLY A 164 10.99 16.26 9.80
N TYR A 165 12.23 16.30 9.28
CA TYR A 165 13.08 17.50 9.36
C TYR A 165 12.48 18.69 8.62
N ALA A 166 11.94 18.49 7.42
CA ALA A 166 11.29 19.55 6.66
C ALA A 166 10.09 20.13 7.42
N TYR A 167 9.30 19.28 8.08
CA TYR A 167 8.20 19.71 8.93
C TYR A 167 8.66 20.46 10.18
N LEU A 168 9.69 19.97 10.88
CA LEU A 168 10.23 20.68 12.06
C LEU A 168 10.79 22.05 11.67
N ARG A 169 11.48 22.14 10.53
CA ARG A 169 11.97 23.41 9.98
C ARG A 169 10.86 24.40 9.63
N SER A 170 9.68 23.91 9.21
CA SER A 170 8.54 24.79 8.92
C SER A 170 7.88 25.34 10.20
N LEU A 171 8.14 24.73 11.36
CA LEU A 171 7.67 25.20 12.67
C LEU A 171 8.66 26.15 13.38
N SER A 172 9.95 26.07 13.07
CA SER A 172 10.99 26.92 13.68
C SER A 172 11.29 28.14 12.80
N GLU A 173 11.04 29.36 13.32
CA GLU A 173 11.41 30.63 12.66
C GLU A 173 12.92 30.93 12.74
N GLU A 174 13.71 30.14 13.47
CA GLU A 174 15.15 30.35 13.70
C GLU A 174 16.05 29.58 12.73
N GLU A 175 17.01 30.33 12.16
CA GLU A 175 18.19 30.00 11.35
C GLU A 175 18.22 28.66 10.59
N ALA A 176 17.92 28.78 9.29
CA ALA A 176 18.08 27.78 8.22
C ALA A 176 19.53 27.27 7.98
N ASP A 177 20.48 27.63 8.84
CA ASP A 177 21.92 27.35 8.66
C ASP A 177 22.45 26.24 9.58
N SER A 178 21.58 25.62 10.41
CA SER A 178 21.96 24.37 11.07
C SER A 178 21.91 23.22 10.07
N GLU A 179 23.10 22.73 9.71
CA GLU A 179 23.29 21.48 8.98
C GLU A 179 22.58 20.38 9.77
N SER A 180 21.44 19.94 9.25
CA SER A 180 20.70 18.83 9.86
C SER A 180 21.48 17.58 9.52
N ASP A 181 22.29 17.11 10.45
CA ASP A 181 22.79 15.75 10.43
C ASP A 181 21.55 14.86 10.31
N MET A 182 21.34 14.26 9.12
CA MET A 182 20.19 13.41 8.78
C MET A 182 20.21 12.14 9.64
N THR A 183 19.98 12.30 10.93
CA THR A 183 20.31 11.36 11.99
C THR A 183 19.12 11.22 12.93
N GLY A 184 18.55 10.03 12.98
CA GLY A 184 17.38 9.77 13.79
C GLY A 184 16.98 8.30 13.74
N VAL A 185 15.96 7.95 14.52
CA VAL A 185 15.35 6.63 14.48
C VAL A 185 13.97 6.77 13.87
N VAL A 186 13.73 6.04 12.79
CA VAL A 186 12.44 6.01 12.12
C VAL A 186 11.70 4.76 12.58
N VAL A 187 10.47 4.95 13.05
CA VAL A 187 9.54 3.85 13.36
C VAL A 187 8.49 3.85 12.26
N ASP A 188 8.71 3.00 11.26
CA ASP A 188 7.81 2.82 10.14
C ASP A 188 6.84 1.67 10.45
N ILE A 189 5.53 1.94 10.41
CA ILE A 189 4.48 0.96 10.70
C ILE A 189 3.47 1.01 9.56
N GLY A 190 3.76 0.25 8.52
CA GLY A 190 2.86 0.05 7.38
C GLY A 190 1.89 -1.11 7.56
N GLU A 191 1.26 -1.50 6.45
CA GLU A 191 0.27 -2.59 6.44
C GLU A 191 0.89 -3.96 6.72
N GLY A 192 2.15 -4.23 6.31
CA GLY A 192 2.72 -5.59 6.43
C GLY A 192 4.18 -5.68 6.88
N ALA A 193 4.87 -4.56 7.07
CA ALA A 193 6.31 -4.57 7.35
C ALA A 193 6.70 -3.41 8.26
N PRO A 194 6.60 -3.59 9.57
CA PRO A 194 6.98 -2.55 10.49
C PRO A 194 8.48 -2.66 10.82
N HIS A 195 9.17 -1.52 10.77
CA HIS A 195 10.62 -1.44 10.92
C HIS A 195 11.01 -0.26 11.82
N ILE A 196 11.94 -0.53 12.74
CA ILE A 196 12.67 0.48 13.49
C ILE A 196 14.03 0.62 12.82
N VAL A 197 14.26 1.75 12.19
CA VAL A 197 15.39 2.01 11.31
C VAL A 197 16.22 3.17 11.84
N PRO A 198 17.39 2.91 12.45
CA PRO A 198 18.33 3.95 12.80
C PRO A 198 19.05 4.47 11.53
N VAL A 199 19.02 5.78 11.35
CA VAL A 199 19.68 6.51 10.27
C VAL A 199 20.71 7.45 10.91
N VAL A 200 21.92 7.50 10.35
CA VAL A 200 22.99 8.42 10.77
C VAL A 200 23.58 9.06 9.52
N ASN A 201 23.57 10.39 9.47
CA ASN A 201 24.06 11.19 8.35
C ASN A 201 23.49 10.74 6.99
N GLY A 202 22.22 10.36 6.95
CA GLY A 202 21.51 9.87 5.76
C GLY A 202 21.73 8.40 5.44
N TYR A 203 22.60 7.69 6.18
CA TYR A 203 22.87 6.27 5.98
C TYR A 203 22.14 5.40 7.00
N VAL A 204 21.52 4.34 6.52
CA VAL A 204 20.84 3.36 7.37
C VAL A 204 21.88 2.44 8.03
N ILE A 205 21.80 2.28 9.36
CA ILE A 205 22.61 1.29 10.08
C ILE A 205 21.90 -0.07 10.02
N GLY A 206 22.13 -0.79 8.92
CA GLY A 206 21.45 -2.06 8.62
C GLY A 206 21.53 -3.09 9.75
N SER A 207 22.67 -3.21 10.44
CA SER A 207 22.87 -4.15 11.55
C SER A 207 22.00 -3.87 12.78
N SER A 208 21.40 -2.67 12.87
CA SER A 208 20.58 -2.23 13.99
C SER A 208 19.10 -2.11 13.63
N ILE A 209 18.70 -2.49 12.42
CA ILE A 209 17.29 -2.56 12.04
C ILE A 209 16.60 -3.61 12.91
N LYS A 210 15.43 -3.26 13.45
CA LYS A 210 14.54 -4.19 14.15
C LYS A 210 13.20 -4.23 13.44
N SER A 211 12.67 -5.42 13.23
CA SER A 211 11.27 -5.63 12.85
C SER A 211 10.50 -6.14 14.04
N PHE A 212 9.19 -5.91 14.05
CA PHE A 212 8.27 -6.51 15.00
C PHE A 212 7.10 -7.18 14.26
N PRO A 213 6.48 -8.22 14.81
CA PRO A 213 5.54 -9.06 14.06
C PRO A 213 4.09 -8.51 14.06
N HIS A 214 3.90 -7.21 14.29
CA HIS A 214 2.56 -6.60 14.37
C HIS A 214 2.48 -5.35 13.49
N SER A 215 1.58 -5.38 12.53
CA SER A 215 1.45 -4.39 11.48
C SER A 215 0.01 -3.91 11.34
N GLY A 216 -0.23 -3.00 10.40
CA GLY A 216 -1.59 -2.53 10.09
C GLY A 216 -2.56 -3.67 9.76
N SER A 217 -2.11 -4.73 9.11
CA SER A 217 -2.96 -5.89 8.78
C SER A 217 -3.32 -6.70 10.02
N ASP A 218 -2.41 -6.83 10.98
CA ASP A 218 -2.64 -7.58 12.22
C ASP A 218 -3.68 -6.87 13.10
N VAL A 219 -3.61 -5.54 13.18
CA VAL A 219 -4.63 -4.73 13.85
C VAL A 219 -5.98 -4.88 13.15
N THR A 220 -6.02 -4.86 11.81
CA THR A 220 -7.26 -5.10 11.05
C THR A 220 -7.85 -6.47 11.36
N GLN A 221 -7.02 -7.52 11.37
CA GLN A 221 -7.41 -8.89 11.67
C GLN A 221 -7.97 -9.01 13.10
N PHE A 222 -7.33 -8.35 14.06
CA PHE A 222 -7.77 -8.35 15.46
C PHE A 222 -9.09 -7.60 15.64
N VAL A 223 -9.28 -6.44 15.01
CA VAL A 223 -10.56 -5.73 15.00
C VAL A 223 -11.66 -6.60 14.40
N LEU A 224 -11.39 -7.31 13.30
CA LEU A 224 -12.33 -8.25 12.71
C LEU A 224 -12.72 -9.36 13.70
N GLN A 225 -11.74 -9.95 14.39
CA GLN A 225 -11.99 -10.97 15.40
C GLN A 225 -12.89 -10.44 16.52
N LEU A 226 -12.61 -9.24 17.05
CA LEU A 226 -13.43 -8.64 18.11
C LEU A 226 -14.88 -8.37 17.68
N LEU A 227 -15.09 -7.92 16.43
CA LEU A 227 -16.43 -7.74 15.87
C LEU A 227 -17.19 -9.08 15.76
N GLN A 228 -16.49 -10.14 15.34
CA GLN A 228 -17.07 -11.48 15.24
C GLN A 228 -17.39 -12.09 16.61
N GLU A 229 -16.51 -11.91 17.59
CA GLU A 229 -16.71 -12.39 18.97
C GLU A 229 -17.92 -11.72 19.65
N ARG A 230 -18.21 -10.45 19.33
CA ARG A 230 -19.44 -9.77 19.78
C ARG A 230 -20.70 -10.26 19.05
N GLY A 231 -20.54 -10.96 17.92
CA GLY A 231 -21.66 -11.45 17.12
C GLY A 231 -22.18 -10.45 16.08
N GLU A 232 -21.38 -9.46 15.68
CA GLU A 232 -21.74 -8.55 14.58
C GLU A 232 -21.81 -9.31 13.24
N LEU A 233 -22.92 -9.15 12.53
CA LEU A 233 -23.17 -9.86 11.26
C LEU A 233 -22.50 -9.16 10.08
N LEU A 234 -21.21 -9.43 9.89
CA LEU A 234 -20.42 -8.92 8.77
C LEU A 234 -20.62 -9.79 7.51
N PRO A 235 -20.87 -9.20 6.33
CA PRO A 235 -20.80 -9.93 5.06
C PRO A 235 -19.39 -10.52 4.87
N PRO A 236 -19.23 -11.84 4.62
CA PRO A 236 -17.92 -12.47 4.51
C PRO A 236 -17.00 -11.80 3.46
N ASP A 237 -17.58 -11.42 2.32
CA ASP A 237 -16.87 -10.79 1.19
C ASP A 237 -16.29 -9.41 1.54
N ASP A 238 -16.88 -8.70 2.52
CA ASP A 238 -16.50 -7.33 2.89
C ASP A 238 -15.89 -7.24 4.29
N ALA A 239 -15.84 -8.35 5.05
CA ALA A 239 -15.53 -8.34 6.47
C ALA A 239 -14.18 -7.66 6.79
N LEU A 240 -13.14 -7.94 6.00
CA LEU A 240 -11.82 -7.33 6.17
C LEU A 240 -11.80 -5.83 5.81
N ASP A 241 -12.48 -5.42 4.73
CA ASP A 241 -12.56 -4.00 4.35
C ASP A 241 -13.34 -3.20 5.40
N ILE A 242 -14.40 -3.78 5.96
CA ILE A 242 -15.16 -3.17 7.06
C ILE A 242 -14.27 -3.02 8.29
N ALA A 243 -13.58 -4.09 8.72
CA ALA A 243 -12.69 -4.03 9.87
C ALA A 243 -11.58 -2.99 9.69
N ARG A 244 -11.02 -2.87 8.49
CA ARG A 244 -10.02 -1.84 8.13
C ARG A 244 -10.61 -0.43 8.24
N ARG A 245 -11.82 -0.19 7.73
CA ARG A 245 -12.49 1.11 7.87
C ARG A 245 -12.82 1.43 9.33
N VAL A 246 -13.19 0.41 10.12
CA VAL A 246 -13.42 0.56 11.56
C VAL A 246 -12.12 0.97 12.27
N LYS A 247 -11.01 0.30 11.94
CA LYS A 247 -9.65 0.66 12.39
C LYS A 247 -9.34 2.13 12.09
N GLU A 248 -9.44 2.54 10.84
CA GLU A 248 -9.05 3.87 10.38
C GLU A 248 -9.98 5.00 10.88
N THR A 249 -11.27 4.72 11.08
CA THR A 249 -12.26 5.75 11.41
C THR A 249 -12.49 5.91 12.91
N TYR A 250 -12.47 4.81 13.67
CA TYR A 250 -12.97 4.81 15.05
C TYR A 250 -11.93 4.44 16.10
N CYS A 251 -10.79 3.85 15.69
CA CYS A 251 -9.80 3.39 16.65
C CYS A 251 -8.88 4.52 17.13
N TYR A 252 -8.34 4.33 18.34
CA TYR A 252 -7.43 5.24 19.01
C TYR A 252 -6.62 4.48 20.07
N THR A 253 -5.44 4.98 20.43
CA THR A 253 -4.62 4.40 21.50
C THR A 253 -5.13 4.87 22.87
N SER A 254 -5.11 3.97 23.85
CA SER A 254 -5.49 4.27 25.22
C SER A 254 -4.25 4.45 26.11
N SER A 255 -4.35 5.25 27.17
CA SER A 255 -3.27 5.35 28.17
C SER A 255 -3.39 4.30 29.27
N ASP A 256 -4.60 3.77 29.48
CA ASP A 256 -4.92 2.78 30.51
C ASP A 256 -6.17 2.02 30.09
N ILE A 257 -5.97 0.79 29.65
CA ILE A 257 -7.02 -0.10 29.13
C ILE A 257 -8.13 -0.32 30.15
N VAL A 258 -7.79 -0.50 31.44
CA VAL A 258 -8.78 -0.79 32.51
C VAL A 258 -9.67 0.43 32.77
N LYS A 259 -9.10 1.63 32.73
CA LYS A 259 -9.90 2.86 32.82
C LYS A 259 -10.79 3.04 31.59
N GLU A 260 -10.30 2.68 30.42
CA GLU A 260 -11.06 2.82 29.18
C GLU A 260 -12.28 1.87 29.15
N PHE A 261 -12.14 0.62 29.60
CA PHE A 261 -13.27 -0.29 29.81
C PHE A 261 -14.33 0.32 30.72
N LYS A 262 -13.94 0.76 31.93
CA LYS A 262 -14.87 1.39 32.88
C LYS A 262 -15.60 2.59 32.29
N LYS A 263 -14.92 3.37 31.44
CA LYS A 263 -15.47 4.56 30.78
C LYS A 263 -16.50 4.19 29.70
N HIS A 264 -16.26 3.13 28.93
CA HIS A 264 -17.24 2.61 27.97
C HIS A 264 -18.46 2.02 28.69
N ASP A 265 -18.25 1.21 29.73
CA ASP A 265 -19.31 0.56 30.51
C ASP A 265 -20.21 1.57 31.23
N SER A 266 -19.61 2.63 31.77
CA SER A 266 -20.36 3.65 32.50
C SER A 266 -21.13 4.60 31.59
N LYS A 267 -20.74 4.75 30.32
CA LYS A 267 -21.43 5.64 29.35
C LYS A 267 -21.53 5.02 27.94
N PRO A 268 -22.28 3.92 27.77
CA PRO A 268 -22.33 3.19 26.49
C PRO A 268 -22.81 4.07 25.33
N SER A 269 -23.83 4.90 25.55
CA SER A 269 -24.41 5.78 24.52
C SER A 269 -23.43 6.81 23.95
N LYS A 270 -22.35 7.13 24.67
CA LYS A 270 -21.33 8.07 24.19
C LYS A 270 -20.25 7.36 23.37
N TYR A 271 -19.85 6.16 23.80
CA TYR A 271 -18.66 5.47 23.31
C TYR A 271 -18.95 4.37 22.29
N ILE A 272 -20.12 3.73 22.35
CA ILE A 272 -20.57 2.85 21.28
C ILE A 272 -20.92 3.73 20.08
N LYS A 273 -20.30 3.43 18.94
CA LYS A 273 -20.59 4.06 17.64
C LYS A 273 -21.35 3.09 16.77
N GLN A 274 -22.02 3.60 15.76
CA GLN A 274 -22.70 2.78 14.77
C GLN A 274 -22.06 3.04 13.42
N TRP A 275 -21.79 1.98 12.68
CA TRP A 275 -21.39 2.06 11.30
C TRP A 275 -22.45 1.39 10.45
N SER A 276 -22.93 2.13 9.46
CA SER A 276 -23.98 1.68 8.56
C SER A 276 -23.42 1.58 7.15
N ALA A 277 -23.75 0.49 6.47
CA ALA A 277 -23.44 0.31 5.06
C ALA A 277 -24.52 -0.47 4.36
N VAL A 278 -24.38 -0.56 3.05
CA VAL A 278 -25.30 -1.28 2.17
C VAL A 278 -24.56 -2.48 1.62
N LYS A 279 -25.17 -3.67 1.70
CA LYS A 279 -24.60 -4.88 1.11
C LYS A 279 -24.51 -4.70 -0.41
N PRO A 280 -23.32 -4.79 -1.03
CA PRO A 280 -23.16 -4.51 -2.46
C PRO A 280 -24.04 -5.39 -3.37
N LYS A 281 -24.22 -6.67 -3.02
CA LYS A 281 -24.99 -7.63 -3.83
C LYS A 281 -26.50 -7.54 -3.65
N THR A 282 -26.98 -7.23 -2.44
CA THR A 282 -28.43 -7.29 -2.12
C THR A 282 -29.07 -5.91 -1.98
N GLY A 283 -28.28 -4.84 -1.86
CA GLY A 283 -28.78 -3.49 -1.60
C GLY A 283 -29.39 -3.30 -0.20
N VAL A 284 -29.31 -4.31 0.66
CA VAL A 284 -29.89 -4.26 2.01
C VAL A 284 -28.98 -3.47 2.94
N PRO A 285 -29.48 -2.43 3.62
CA PRO A 285 -28.71 -1.73 4.64
C PRO A 285 -28.48 -2.63 5.84
N TYR A 286 -27.30 -2.55 6.42
CA TYR A 286 -26.96 -3.18 7.68
C TYR A 286 -26.20 -2.18 8.54
N THR A 287 -26.31 -2.34 9.85
CA THR A 287 -25.62 -1.51 10.83
C THR A 287 -24.91 -2.45 11.79
N ILE A 288 -23.66 -2.11 12.11
CA ILE A 288 -22.88 -2.76 13.15
C ILE A 288 -22.65 -1.75 14.26
N ASP A 289 -22.73 -2.21 15.50
CA ASP A 289 -22.25 -1.41 16.61
C ASP A 289 -20.71 -1.51 16.64
N ILE A 290 -20.06 -0.49 17.19
CA ILE A 290 -18.61 -0.39 17.33
C ILE A 290 -18.28 0.01 18.76
N GLY A 291 -17.58 -0.86 19.49
CA GLY A 291 -17.38 -0.77 20.94
C GLY A 291 -15.90 -0.78 21.36
N TYR A 292 -15.48 -1.85 22.03
CA TYR A 292 -14.15 -1.94 22.66
C TYR A 292 -13.00 -2.08 21.67
N GLU A 293 -13.24 -2.63 20.48
CA GLU A 293 -12.29 -2.71 19.37
C GLU A 293 -11.68 -1.35 19.01
N ARG A 294 -12.36 -0.24 19.35
CA ARG A 294 -11.85 1.11 19.16
C ARG A 294 -10.54 1.37 19.90
N PHE A 295 -10.41 0.86 21.12
CA PHE A 295 -9.19 1.04 21.89
C PHE A 295 -8.40 -0.26 22.03
N LEU A 296 -9.03 -1.43 21.90
CA LEU A 296 -8.31 -2.71 21.93
C LEU A 296 -7.55 -2.97 20.63
N GLY A 297 -8.08 -2.57 19.47
CA GLY A 297 -7.45 -2.79 18.18
C GLY A 297 -5.97 -2.35 18.15
N PRO A 298 -5.67 -1.07 18.45
CA PRO A 298 -4.31 -0.56 18.45
C PRO A 298 -3.39 -1.01 19.61
N GLU A 299 -3.86 -1.84 20.55
CA GLU A 299 -3.08 -2.28 21.73
C GLU A 299 -2.45 -3.67 21.53
N VAL A 300 -2.51 -4.20 20.29
CA VAL A 300 -1.84 -5.45 19.86
C VAL A 300 -0.35 -5.24 19.65
#